data_AF-A0A0W0F533-F1
#
_entry.id   AF-A0A0W0F533-F1
#
_cell.length_a   1.000
_cell.length_b   1.000
_cell.length_c   1.000
_cell.angle_alpha   90.00
_cell.angle_beta   90.00
_cell.angle_gamma   90.00
#
_symmetry.space_group_name_H-M   'P 1'
#
loop_
_entity.id
_entity.type
_entity.pdbx_description
1 polymer ?
#
loop_
_entity_poly.entity_id
_entity_poly.type
_entity_poly.pdbx_seq_one_letter_code
_entity_poly.pdbx_strand_id
1 'polypeptide(L)'
;MSLVLRTAVAASTLSFLERESQASSVPYLRNLAIWAYDTHEAVVEHNEHGSLHYLLAVYLCEKVFCVLKQYEPIALEIRSGSIEGEILSARLRIEQMSFRDAVEDIYLFTQKRYDKNILVRMGRKVLGIDLRKAKKLAARLGHGHDQLQVREALQRLLKSSWVP
;
A
#
# COMPACT_ATOMS: atom_id res chain seq x y z
N MET A 1 13.94 3.18 16.51
CA MET A 1 13.24 2.14 15.74
C MET A 1 14.09 1.79 14.52
N SER A 2 14.66 0.59 14.49
CA SER A 2 15.31 0.06 13.29
C SER A 2 14.22 -0.48 12.37
N LEU A 3 14.07 0.11 11.18
CA LEU A 3 13.23 -0.42 10.12
C LEU A 3 13.97 -1.63 9.54
N VAL A 4 13.62 -2.84 9.99
CA VAL A 4 14.01 -4.07 9.29
C VAL A 4 13.19 -4.12 8.01
N LEU A 5 13.68 -3.44 6.97
CA LEU A 5 13.12 -3.52 5.64
C LEU A 5 13.45 -4.90 5.09
N ARG A 6 12.45 -5.70 4.76
CA ARG A 6 12.70 -6.89 3.95
C ARG A 6 13.33 -6.45 2.64
N THR A 7 14.25 -7.26 2.14
CA THR A 7 14.98 -6.99 0.89
C THR A 7 14.26 -7.56 -0.33
N ALA A 8 13.10 -8.21 -0.16
CA ALA A 8 12.29 -8.73 -1.24
C ALA A 8 10.83 -8.88 -0.80
N VAL A 9 9.90 -8.69 -1.74
CA VAL A 9 8.49 -9.04 -1.54
C VAL A 9 8.34 -10.56 -1.69
N ALA A 10 7.54 -11.18 -0.82
CA ALA A 10 7.20 -12.59 -0.98
C ALA A 10 6.36 -12.79 -2.26
N ALA A 11 6.63 -13.86 -3.01
CA ALA A 11 5.86 -14.17 -4.23
C ALA A 11 4.34 -14.23 -3.97
N SER A 12 3.93 -14.80 -2.83
CA SER A 12 2.52 -14.85 -2.42
C SER A 12 1.91 -13.47 -2.18
N THR A 13 2.69 -12.50 -1.70
CA THR A 13 2.24 -11.12 -1.53
C THR A 13 2.04 -10.46 -2.89
N LEU A 14 2.97 -10.63 -3.84
CA LEU A 14 2.82 -10.08 -5.19
C LEU A 14 1.63 -10.68 -5.92
N SER A 15 1.47 -12.01 -5.92
CA SER A 15 0.31 -12.68 -6.55
C SER A 15 -1.02 -12.24 -5.94
N PHE A 16 -1.06 -11.98 -4.63
CA PHE A 16 -2.25 -11.43 -3.99
C PHE A 16 -2.55 -10.01 -4.47
N LEU A 17 -1.54 -9.13 -4.53
CA LEU A 17 -1.72 -7.74 -4.98
C LEU A 17 -2.13 -7.67 -6.45
N GLU A 18 -1.54 -8.50 -7.32
CA GLU A 18 -1.92 -8.63 -8.72
C GLU A 18 -3.39 -9.08 -8.87
N ARG A 19 -3.80 -10.09 -8.11
CA ARG A 19 -5.18 -10.55 -8.13
C ARG A 19 -6.14 -9.45 -7.66
N GLU A 20 -5.84 -8.77 -6.55
CA GLU A 20 -6.71 -7.70 -6.03
C GLU A 20 -6.75 -6.47 -6.95
N SER A 21 -5.67 -6.18 -7.68
CA SER A 21 -5.63 -5.08 -8.66
C SER A 21 -6.60 -5.32 -9.83
N GLN A 22 -6.90 -6.58 -10.14
CA GLN A 22 -7.80 -6.99 -11.21
C GLN A 22 -9.22 -7.33 -10.72
N ALA A 23 -9.35 -8.02 -9.58
CA ALA A 23 -10.58 -8.66 -9.15
C ALA A 23 -11.32 -7.95 -7.99
N SER A 24 -10.71 -6.94 -7.35
CA SER A 24 -11.35 -6.29 -6.21
C SER A 24 -12.55 -5.44 -6.65
N SER A 25 -13.72 -5.77 -6.08
CA SER A 25 -14.99 -5.09 -6.35
C SER A 25 -15.17 -3.79 -5.56
N VAL A 26 -14.27 -3.49 -4.63
CA VAL A 26 -14.25 -2.23 -3.87
C VAL A 26 -13.22 -1.33 -4.54
N PRO A 27 -13.64 -0.29 -5.30
CA PRO A 27 -12.73 0.50 -6.13
C PRO A 27 -11.54 1.08 -5.37
N TYR A 28 -11.78 1.45 -4.12
CA TYR A 28 -10.74 2.00 -3.25
C TYR A 28 -9.66 0.97 -2.88
N LEU A 29 -10.04 -0.26 -2.49
CA LEU A 29 -9.09 -1.33 -2.15
C LEU A 29 -8.33 -1.79 -3.40
N ARG A 30 -9.02 -1.82 -4.54
CA ARG A 30 -8.43 -2.07 -5.85
C ARG A 30 -7.31 -1.06 -6.17
N ASN A 31 -7.55 0.24 -5.94
CA ASN A 31 -6.54 1.27 -6.20
C ASN A 31 -5.28 1.09 -5.35
N LEU A 32 -5.41 0.71 -4.08
CA LEU A 32 -4.25 0.40 -3.24
C LEU A 32 -3.43 -0.75 -3.83
N ALA A 33 -4.10 -1.82 -4.29
CA ALA A 33 -3.46 -2.96 -4.91
C ALA A 33 -2.74 -2.59 -6.21
N ILE A 34 -3.41 -1.85 -7.10
CA ILE A 34 -2.83 -1.32 -8.35
C ILE A 34 -1.55 -0.52 -8.04
N TRP A 35 -1.65 0.49 -7.18
CA TRP A 35 -0.53 1.37 -6.89
C TRP A 35 0.65 0.62 -6.26
N ALA A 36 0.40 -0.35 -5.39
CA ALA A 36 1.47 -1.16 -4.80
C ALA A 36 2.14 -2.07 -5.84
N TYR A 37 1.34 -2.77 -6.65
CA TYR A 37 1.83 -3.70 -7.65
C TYR A 37 2.61 -2.97 -8.76
N ASP A 38 2.01 -1.94 -9.37
CA ASP A 38 2.62 -1.16 -10.45
C ASP A 38 3.91 -0.46 -9.99
N THR A 39 3.96 0.00 -8.73
CA THR A 39 5.19 0.58 -8.16
C THR A 39 6.31 -0.47 -8.13
N HIS A 40 6.00 -1.70 -7.73
CA HIS A 40 6.99 -2.77 -7.68
C HIS A 40 7.43 -3.19 -9.08
N GLU A 41 6.49 -3.41 -10.00
CA GLU A 41 6.79 -3.73 -11.40
C GLU A 41 7.68 -2.67 -12.04
N ALA A 42 7.33 -1.39 -11.93
CA ALA A 42 8.11 -0.31 -12.51
C ALA A 42 9.57 -0.33 -12.02
N VAL A 43 9.82 -0.61 -10.73
CA VAL A 43 11.20 -0.65 -10.21
C VAL A 43 11.97 -1.86 -10.73
N VAL A 44 11.30 -3.00 -10.89
CA VAL A 44 11.89 -4.26 -11.41
C VAL A 44 12.20 -4.14 -12.90
N GLU A 45 11.27 -3.63 -13.71
CA GLU A 45 11.46 -3.41 -15.16
C GLU A 45 12.70 -2.56 -15.45
N HIS A 46 12.98 -1.60 -14.58
CA HIS A 46 14.12 -0.71 -14.69
C HIS A 46 15.41 -1.24 -14.04
N ASN A 47 15.45 -2.54 -13.67
CA ASN A 47 16.60 -3.24 -13.08
C ASN A 47 17.18 -2.58 -11.82
N GLU A 48 16.35 -1.88 -11.03
CA GLU A 48 16.81 -1.16 -9.85
C GLU A 48 16.76 -2.03 -8.56
N HIS A 49 17.03 -3.34 -8.70
CA HIS A 49 17.15 -4.26 -7.56
C HIS A 49 18.19 -3.76 -6.55
N GLY A 50 17.79 -3.67 -5.28
CA GLY A 50 18.64 -3.15 -4.19
C GLY A 50 18.74 -1.62 -4.12
N SER A 51 18.02 -0.87 -4.97
CA SER A 51 17.88 0.58 -4.82
C SER A 51 16.97 0.96 -3.64
N LEU A 52 17.02 2.22 -3.22
CA LEU A 52 16.06 2.76 -2.25
C LEU A 52 14.62 2.77 -2.78
N HIS A 53 14.42 2.90 -4.09
CA HIS A 53 13.09 2.79 -4.70
C HIS A 53 12.57 1.36 -4.60
N TYR A 54 13.44 0.38 -4.77
CA TYR A 54 13.10 -1.03 -4.58
C TYR A 54 12.77 -1.34 -3.13
N LEU A 55 13.56 -0.88 -2.17
CA LEU A 55 13.24 -1.04 -0.75
C LEU A 55 11.93 -0.35 -0.36
N LEU A 56 11.65 0.83 -0.93
CA LEU A 56 10.39 1.54 -0.71
C LEU A 56 9.20 0.79 -1.35
N ALA A 57 9.37 0.23 -2.55
CA ALA A 57 8.37 -0.60 -3.22
C ALA A 57 8.09 -1.89 -2.43
N VAL A 58 9.13 -2.56 -1.92
CA VAL A 58 8.97 -3.73 -1.05
C VAL A 58 8.14 -3.38 0.18
N TYR A 59 8.53 -2.30 0.87
CA TYR A 59 7.80 -1.83 2.05
C TYR A 59 6.36 -1.44 1.74
N LEU A 60 6.11 -0.83 0.58
CA LEU A 60 4.77 -0.50 0.09
C LEU A 60 3.91 -1.77 -0.07
N CYS A 61 4.42 -2.76 -0.81
CA CYS A 61 3.71 -4.01 -1.05
C CYS A 61 3.34 -4.71 0.26
N GLU A 62 4.25 -4.78 1.22
CA GLU A 62 3.99 -5.41 2.52
C GLU A 62 2.87 -4.72 3.29
N LYS A 63 2.91 -3.39 3.36
CA LYS A 63 1.92 -2.61 4.12
C LYS A 63 0.55 -2.64 3.47
N VAL A 64 0.50 -2.52 2.15
CA VAL A 64 -0.76 -2.65 1.41
C VAL A 64 -1.33 -4.06 1.54
N PHE A 65 -0.50 -5.10 1.46
CA PHE A 65 -0.92 -6.48 1.68
C PHE A 65 -1.58 -6.67 3.06
N CYS A 66 -0.93 -6.18 4.13
CA CYS A 66 -1.50 -6.25 5.48
C CYS A 66 -2.89 -5.58 5.56
N VAL A 67 -3.00 -4.36 5.01
CA VAL A 67 -4.27 -3.62 4.99
C VAL A 67 -5.33 -4.36 4.19
N LEU A 68 -5.04 -4.80 2.96
CA LEU A 68 -6.01 -5.52 2.13
C LEU A 68 -6.49 -6.81 2.80
N LYS A 69 -5.58 -7.58 3.43
CA LYS A 69 -5.95 -8.78 4.17
C LYS A 69 -6.84 -8.51 5.37
N GLN A 70 -6.58 -7.42 6.07
CA GLN A 70 -7.41 -6.99 7.20
C GLN A 70 -8.84 -6.62 6.75
N TYR A 71 -8.98 -5.98 5.59
CA TYR A 71 -10.26 -5.48 5.09
C TYR A 71 -10.98 -6.45 4.11
N GLU A 72 -10.40 -7.62 3.82
CA GLU A 72 -10.99 -8.67 2.98
C GLU A 72 -12.40 -9.10 3.45
N PRO A 73 -12.67 -9.30 4.76
CA PRO A 73 -14.00 -9.65 5.25
C PRO A 73 -15.03 -8.52 5.01
N ILE A 74 -14.64 -7.27 5.25
CA ILE A 74 -15.54 -6.11 5.09
C ILE A 74 -15.83 -5.87 3.60
N ALA A 75 -14.87 -6.15 2.72
CA ALA A 75 -15.09 -6.10 1.27
C ALA A 75 -16.13 -7.12 0.78
N LEU A 76 -16.35 -8.23 1.48
CA LEU A 76 -17.44 -9.17 1.19
C LEU A 76 -18.80 -8.61 1.63
N GLU A 77 -18.84 -7.93 2.78
CA GLU A 77 -20.06 -7.28 3.29
C GLU A 77 -20.53 -6.14 2.38
N ILE A 78 -19.61 -5.31 1.88
CA ILE A 78 -19.92 -4.20 0.95
C ILE A 78 -20.54 -4.72 -0.36
N ARG A 79 -20.11 -5.89 -0.85
CA ARG A 79 -20.64 -6.50 -2.08
C ARG A 79 -22.11 -6.89 -2.00
N SER A 80 -22.68 -6.99 -0.80
CA SER A 80 -24.10 -7.33 -0.61
C SER A 80 -25.07 -6.22 -1.09
N GLY A 81 -24.58 -5.02 -1.41
CA GLY A 81 -25.38 -3.94 -1.99
C GLY A 81 -26.39 -3.30 -1.00
N SER A 82 -26.21 -3.54 0.30
CA SER A 82 -27.04 -2.94 1.35
C SER A 82 -26.60 -1.50 1.65
N ILE A 83 -27.52 -0.68 2.18
CA ILE A 83 -27.23 0.65 2.72
C ILE A 83 -26.10 0.59 3.77
N GLU A 84 -26.07 -0.50 4.54
CA GLU A 84 -25.00 -0.78 5.51
C GLU A 84 -23.63 -0.96 4.83
N GLY A 85 -23.59 -1.64 3.68
CA GLY A 85 -22.39 -1.76 2.85
C GLY A 85 -21.89 -0.41 2.31
N GLU A 86 -22.79 0.50 1.92
CA GLU A 86 -22.40 1.85 1.47
C GLU A 86 -21.82 2.69 2.62
N ILE A 87 -22.42 2.61 3.81
CA ILE A 87 -21.92 3.29 5.02
C ILE A 87 -20.55 2.73 5.42
N LEU A 88 -20.36 1.41 5.39
CA LEU A 88 -19.08 0.76 5.65
C LEU A 88 -18.01 1.20 4.64
N SER A 89 -18.35 1.27 3.36
CA SER A 89 -17.46 1.75 2.30
C SER A 89 -17.02 3.21 2.54
N ALA A 90 -17.96 4.10 2.85
CA ALA A 90 -17.67 5.50 3.16
C ALA A 90 -16.77 5.65 4.40
N ARG A 91 -17.06 4.87 5.45
CA ARG A 91 -16.27 4.85 6.68
C ARG A 91 -14.84 4.36 6.45
N LEU A 92 -14.67 3.27 5.71
CA LEU A 92 -13.34 2.74 5.36
C LEU A 92 -12.52 3.78 4.59
N ARG A 93 -13.15 4.49 3.64
CA ARG A 93 -12.48 5.54 2.88
C ARG A 93 -11.95 6.65 3.78
N ILE A 94 -12.73 7.07 4.78
CA ILE A 94 -12.32 8.10 5.74
C ILE A 94 -11.21 7.58 6.65
N GLU A 95 -11.38 6.38 7.22
CA GLU A 95 -10.43 5.80 8.17
C GLU A 95 -9.06 5.57 7.54
N GLN A 96 -9.01 5.24 6.24
CA GLN A 96 -7.78 4.91 5.54
C GLN A 96 -7.20 6.05 4.71
N MET A 97 -7.79 7.25 4.73
CA MET A 97 -7.39 8.37 3.88
C MET A 97 -5.90 8.70 4.00
N SER A 98 -5.37 8.80 5.23
CA SER A 98 -3.95 9.06 5.50
C SER A 98 -3.03 7.98 4.92
N PHE A 99 -3.42 6.71 5.04
CA PHE A 99 -2.66 5.58 4.49
C PHE A 99 -2.70 5.59 2.95
N ARG A 100 -3.89 5.76 2.38
CA ARG A 100 -4.10 5.87 0.93
C ARG A 100 -3.26 6.97 0.30
N ASP A 101 -3.27 8.17 0.89
CA ASP A 101 -2.53 9.31 0.34
C ASP A 101 -1.01 9.04 0.37
N ALA A 102 -0.52 8.31 1.37
CA ALA A 102 0.88 7.87 1.41
C ALA A 102 1.20 6.83 0.32
N VAL A 103 0.30 5.88 0.06
CA VAL A 103 0.43 4.90 -1.04
C VAL A 103 0.47 5.62 -2.39
N GLU A 104 -0.47 6.52 -2.63
CA GLU A 104 -0.57 7.32 -3.87
C GLU A 104 0.68 8.19 -4.08
N ASP A 105 1.16 8.87 -3.03
CA ASP A 105 2.38 9.67 -3.10
C ASP A 105 3.62 8.85 -3.45
N ILE A 106 3.72 7.60 -2.95
CA ILE A 106 4.83 6.69 -3.30
C ILE A 106 4.72 6.26 -4.76
N TYR A 107 3.52 5.91 -5.22
CA TYR A 107 3.28 5.56 -6.61
C TYR A 107 3.66 6.73 -7.55
N LEU A 108 3.15 7.94 -7.29
CA LEU A 108 3.45 9.13 -8.08
C LEU A 108 4.93 9.52 -8.01
N PHE A 109 5.58 9.33 -6.85
CA PHE A 109 7.02 9.54 -6.71
C PHE A 109 7.83 8.60 -7.62
N THR A 110 7.43 7.33 -7.67
CA THR A 110 8.04 6.30 -8.51
C THR A 110 7.80 6.56 -9.99
N GLN A 111 6.55 6.81 -10.40
CA GLN A 111 6.20 7.13 -11.78
C GLN A 111 6.95 8.38 -12.27
N LYS A 112 6.99 9.46 -11.46
CA LYS A 112 7.73 10.67 -11.82
C LYS A 112 9.23 10.42 -12.07
N ARG A 113 9.84 9.44 -11.40
CA ARG A 113 11.24 9.07 -11.64
C ARG A 113 11.40 8.46 -13.03
N TYR A 114 10.59 7.46 -13.35
CA TYR A 114 10.67 6.73 -14.61
C TYR A 114 10.16 7.58 -15.79
N ASP A 115 9.17 8.45 -15.58
CA ASP A 115 8.67 9.38 -16.58
C ASP A 115 9.59 10.56 -16.86
N LYS A 116 10.46 10.99 -15.94
CA LYS A 116 11.32 12.16 -16.20
C LYS A 116 12.73 11.80 -16.61
N ASN A 117 13.12 10.55 -16.42
CA ASN A 117 14.52 10.16 -16.51
C ASN A 117 14.76 9.16 -17.62
N ILE A 118 15.07 9.67 -18.82
CA ILE A 118 15.39 8.90 -20.02
C ILE A 118 16.48 7.86 -19.75
N LEU A 119 17.49 8.18 -18.95
CA LEU A 119 18.55 7.23 -18.61
C LEU A 119 18.03 6.09 -17.74
N VAL A 120 17.15 6.37 -16.78
CA VAL A 120 16.51 5.32 -15.98
C VAL A 120 15.65 4.45 -16.89
N ARG A 121 14.84 5.02 -17.79
CA ARG A 121 14.05 4.27 -18.80
C ARG A 121 14.89 3.35 -19.67
N MET A 122 16.14 3.74 -19.95
CA MET A 122 17.11 2.93 -20.68
C MET A 122 17.85 1.91 -19.79
N GLY A 123 17.38 1.66 -18.57
CA GLY A 123 18.00 0.74 -17.60
C GLY A 123 19.34 1.23 -17.04
N ARG A 124 19.70 2.51 -17.25
CA ARG A 124 20.96 3.08 -16.76
C ARG A 124 20.76 3.69 -15.38
N LYS A 125 21.67 3.39 -14.45
CA LYS A 125 21.65 3.98 -13.11
C LYS A 125 21.88 5.49 -13.19
N VAL A 126 20.93 6.27 -12.68
CA VAL A 126 21.05 7.73 -12.58
C VAL A 126 21.18 8.16 -11.14
N LEU A 127 22.19 9.00 -10.89
CA LEU A 127 22.47 9.62 -9.61
C LEU A 127 21.43 10.70 -9.27
N GLY A 128 21.07 10.72 -7.98
CA GLY A 128 20.14 11.66 -7.37
C GLY A 128 18.89 10.98 -6.82
N ILE A 129 19.05 10.02 -5.91
CA ILE A 129 17.92 9.55 -5.10
C ILE A 129 17.69 10.61 -4.02
N ASP A 130 16.49 11.18 -3.96
CA ASP A 130 16.08 12.00 -2.82
C ASP A 130 15.79 11.08 -1.63
N LEU A 131 16.87 10.65 -0.97
CA LEU A 131 16.84 9.79 0.21
C LEU A 131 15.93 10.39 1.30
N ARG A 132 15.90 11.72 1.42
CA ARG A 132 15.09 12.43 2.40
C ARG A 132 13.61 12.25 2.08
N LYS A 133 13.23 12.40 0.82
CA LYS A 133 11.86 12.18 0.35
C LYS A 133 11.44 10.72 0.48
N ALA A 134 12.28 9.76 0.08
CA ALA A 134 11.98 8.34 0.23
C ALA A 134 11.75 7.96 1.71
N LYS A 135 12.60 8.44 2.62
CA LYS A 135 12.42 8.24 4.08
C LYS A 135 11.13 8.88 4.60
N LYS A 136 10.80 10.10 4.15
CA LYS A 136 9.56 10.79 4.54
C LYS A 136 8.32 10.02 4.07
N LEU A 137 8.35 9.49 2.85
CA LEU A 137 7.27 8.67 2.30
C LEU A 137 7.11 7.36 3.08
N ALA A 138 8.20 6.65 3.36
CA ALA A 138 8.17 5.44 4.18
C ALA A 138 7.61 5.71 5.59
N ALA A 139 8.03 6.82 6.23
CA ALA A 139 7.51 7.20 7.54
C ALA A 139 6.01 7.54 7.51
N ARG A 140 5.53 8.23 6.48
CA ARG A 140 4.11 8.52 6.29
C ARG A 140 3.29 7.25 6.09
N LEU A 141 3.78 6.32 5.26
CA LEU A 141 3.14 5.04 5.03
C LEU A 141 3.06 4.22 6.33
N GLY A 142 4.17 4.15 7.08
CA GLY A 142 4.22 3.49 8.39
C GLY A 142 3.23 4.11 9.38
N HIS A 143 3.21 5.45 9.48
CA HIS A 143 2.29 6.14 10.37
C HIS A 143 0.81 5.90 10.00
N GLY A 144 0.46 5.99 8.72
CA GLY A 144 -0.90 5.70 8.24
C GLY A 144 -1.30 4.25 8.52
N HIS A 145 -0.38 3.30 8.34
CA HIS A 145 -0.61 1.89 8.66
C HIS A 145 -0.83 1.68 10.16
N ASP A 146 0.01 2.26 11.01
CA ASP A 146 -0.07 2.09 12.47
C ASP A 146 -1.36 2.70 13.03
N GLN A 147 -1.84 3.81 12.49
CA GLN A 147 -3.14 4.38 12.84
C GLN A 147 -4.30 3.41 12.56
N LEU A 148 -4.24 2.65 11.46
CA LEU A 148 -5.25 1.65 11.12
C LEU A 148 -5.20 0.45 12.08
N GLN A 149 -3.99 -0.01 12.43
CA GLN A 149 -3.81 -1.12 13.39
C GLN A 149 -4.32 -0.76 14.79
N VAL A 150 -4.00 0.44 15.29
CA VAL A 150 -4.44 0.90 16.62
C VAL A 150 -5.96 1.01 16.69
N ARG A 151 -6.59 1.57 15.65
CA ARG A 151 -8.06 1.69 15.60
C ARG A 151 -8.75 0.34 15.60
N GLU A 152 -8.22 -0.63 14.87
CA GLU A 152 -8.76 -1.99 14.87
C GLU A 152 -8.62 -2.66 16.24
N ALA A 153 -7.47 -2.56 16.87
CA ALA A 153 -7.25 -3.09 18.21
C ALA A 153 -8.25 -2.50 19.22
N LEU A 154 -8.50 -1.19 19.15
CA LEU A 154 -9.51 -0.51 19.97
C LEU A 154 -10.93 -1.02 19.66
N GLN A 155 -11.29 -1.20 18.40
CA GLN A 155 -12.61 -1.73 18.03
C GLN A 155 -12.82 -3.17 18.52
N ARG A 156 -11.79 -4.02 18.47
CA ARG A 156 -11.85 -5.39 19.03
C ARG A 156 -12.03 -5.37 20.54
N LEU A 157 -11.26 -4.54 21.26
CA LEU A 157 -11.35 -4.41 22.72
C LEU A 157 -12.73 -3.90 23.17
N LEU A 158 -13.30 -2.94 22.45
CA LEU A 158 -14.64 -2.41 22.72
C LEU A 158 -15.75 -3.43 22.43
N LYS A 159 -15.58 -4.28 21.42
CA LYS A 159 -16.52 -5.39 21.13
C LYS A 159 -16.40 -6.54 22.15
N SER A 160 -15.19 -6.83 22.66
CA SER A 160 -14.98 -7.89 23.65
C SER A 160 -15.38 -7.51 25.08
N SER A 161 -15.51 -6.21 25.37
CA SER A 161 -15.98 -5.71 26.67
C SER A 161 -17.51 -5.63 26.78
N TRP A 162 -18.22 -6.01 25.72
CA TRP A 162 -19.68 -6.13 25.64
C TRP A 162 -20.11 -7.59 25.40
N VAL A 163 -19.61 -8.51 26.23
CA VAL A 163 -20.20 -9.85 26.37
C VAL A 163 -20.73 -9.94 27.80
N PRO A 164 -22.06 -9.99 28.01
CA PRO A 164 -22.65 -10.26 29.33
C PRO A 164 -22.29 -11.65 29.86
#